data_AF-A0A1F6DSY3-F1
#
_entry.id   AF-A0A1F6DSY3-F1
#
_cell.length_a   1.000
_cell.length_b   1.000
_cell.length_c   1.000
_cell.angle_alpha   90.00
_cell.angle_beta   90.00
_cell.angle_gamma   90.00
#
_symmetry.space_group_name_H-M   'P 1'
#
loop_
_entity.id
_entity.type
_entity.pdbx_description
1 polymer ?
#
loop_
_entity_poly.entity_id
_entity_poly.type
_entity_poly.pdbx_seq_one_letter_code
_entity_poly.pdbx_strand_id
1 'polypeptide(L)'
;MWATVFVALVVGMAIPFVIADRTSGLFFNFSYSGMIGDICLLTVVLIGATVIQREVPIPSWFAGMWPQIIWFAACIAVGVFLVTVATPWPIATWPDRYHNAVTVSLFLFLVPLMALAILYGGNRTETTVALLLIAIWGGLVVYDFKNDRMDQPARLERLFGLKLVNDRFENP
;
A
#
# COMPACT_ATOMS: atom_id res chain seq x y z
N MET A 1 -15.95 -13.42 -4.05
CA MET A 1 -15.57 -12.05 -3.61
C MET A 1 -14.16 -12.00 -3.04
N TRP A 2 -13.80 -12.78 -2.00
CA TRP A 2 -12.44 -12.76 -1.42
C TRP A 2 -11.34 -13.11 -2.42
N ALA A 3 -11.55 -14.12 -3.28
CA ALA A 3 -10.57 -14.52 -4.29
C ALA A 3 -10.31 -13.40 -5.32
N THR A 4 -11.34 -12.66 -5.72
CA THR A 4 -11.21 -11.54 -6.64
C THR A 4 -10.45 -10.37 -6.02
N VAL A 5 -10.75 -10.04 -4.76
CA VAL A 5 -10.03 -9.00 -4.01
C VAL A 5 -8.57 -9.41 -3.77
N PHE A 6 -8.34 -10.66 -3.40
CA PHE A 6 -7.01 -11.23 -3.23
C PHE A 6 -6.21 -11.16 -4.53
N VAL A 7 -6.76 -11.66 -5.65
CA VAL A 7 -6.09 -11.64 -6.95
C VAL A 7 -5.82 -10.20 -7.40
N ALA A 8 -6.78 -9.29 -7.27
CA ALA A 8 -6.59 -7.89 -7.65
C ALA A 8 -5.47 -7.22 -6.84
N LEU A 9 -5.40 -7.48 -5.54
CA LEU A 9 -4.36 -6.92 -4.67
C LEU A 9 -3.00 -7.58 -4.91
N VAL A 10 -2.94 -8.90 -5.04
CA VAL A 10 -1.68 -9.60 -5.33
C VAL A 10 -1.13 -9.18 -6.68
N VAL A 11 -1.97 -9.06 -7.71
CA VAL A 11 -1.56 -8.56 -9.03
C VAL A 11 -1.09 -7.11 -8.93
N GLY A 12 -1.85 -6.24 -8.25
CA GLY A 12 -1.46 -4.85 -8.02
C GLY A 12 -0.12 -4.71 -7.29
N MET A 13 0.13 -5.58 -6.30
CA MET A 13 1.39 -5.61 -5.55
C MET A 13 2.54 -6.27 -6.32
N ALA A 14 2.28 -7.21 -7.21
CA ALA A 14 3.30 -7.90 -8.01
C ALA A 14 3.87 -7.01 -9.13
N ILE A 15 3.04 -6.12 -9.70
CA ILE A 15 3.44 -5.23 -10.81
C ILE A 15 4.68 -4.39 -10.48
N PRO A 16 4.80 -3.71 -9.33
CA PRO A 16 6.03 -3.01 -8.94
C PRO A 16 7.31 -3.85 -9.01
N PHE A 17 7.25 -5.12 -8.61
CA PHE A 17 8.42 -6.02 -8.67
C PHE A 17 8.83 -6.31 -10.11
N VAL A 18 7.85 -6.54 -11.00
CA VAL A 18 8.11 -6.74 -12.43
C VAL A 18 8.64 -5.46 -13.08
N ILE A 19 8.11 -4.30 -12.71
CA ILE A 19 8.61 -3.01 -13.20
C ILE A 19 10.07 -2.83 -12.75
N ALA A 20 10.38 -3.06 -11.47
CA ALA A 20 11.73 -2.88 -10.95
C ALA A 20 12.77 -3.79 -11.63
N ASP A 21 12.43 -5.06 -11.85
CA ASP A 21 13.28 -5.99 -12.61
C ASP A 21 13.61 -5.45 -14.02
N ARG A 22 12.62 -4.85 -14.68
CA ARG A 22 12.78 -4.32 -16.05
C ARG A 22 13.47 -2.96 -16.11
N THR A 23 13.18 -2.07 -15.15
CA THR A 23 13.65 -0.68 -15.17
C THR A 23 14.94 -0.53 -14.41
N SER A 24 14.97 -0.90 -13.12
CA SER A 24 16.08 -0.58 -12.21
C SER A 24 17.11 -1.71 -12.06
N GLY A 25 16.77 -2.95 -12.44
CA GLY A 25 17.66 -4.10 -12.34
C GLY A 25 17.94 -4.57 -10.90
N LEU A 26 17.17 -4.06 -9.94
CA LEU A 26 17.23 -4.40 -8.53
C LEU A 26 15.87 -4.91 -8.03
N PHE A 27 15.88 -5.71 -6.97
CA PHE A 27 14.64 -6.12 -6.30
C PHE A 27 13.90 -4.90 -5.75
N PHE A 28 12.60 -4.82 -6.04
CA PHE A 28 11.74 -3.73 -5.56
C PHE A 28 11.60 -3.76 -4.03
N ASN A 29 11.69 -2.58 -3.43
CA ASN A 29 11.33 -2.24 -2.06
C ASN A 29 12.34 -2.58 -0.94
N PHE A 30 13.05 -1.56 -0.46
CA PHE A 30 13.84 -1.62 0.79
C PHE A 30 13.01 -1.35 2.04
N SER A 31 11.78 -0.85 1.90
CA SER A 31 10.92 -0.53 3.04
C SER A 31 10.29 -1.82 3.59
N TYR A 32 10.35 -2.01 4.91
CA TYR A 32 9.65 -3.15 5.51
C TYR A 32 8.14 -2.96 5.50
N SER A 33 7.67 -1.72 5.58
CA SER A 33 6.27 -1.36 5.42
C SER A 33 5.72 -1.72 4.04
N GLY A 34 6.46 -1.51 2.96
CA GLY A 34 6.02 -1.90 1.62
C GLY A 34 6.11 -3.41 1.33
N MET A 35 6.96 -4.16 2.06
CA MET A 35 7.08 -5.61 1.86
C MET A 35 6.20 -6.42 2.82
N ILE A 36 6.36 -6.20 4.12
CA ILE A 36 5.63 -6.92 5.18
C ILE A 36 4.33 -6.18 5.50
N GLY A 37 4.39 -4.85 5.56
CA GLY A 37 3.22 -4.06 5.91
C GLY A 37 2.08 -4.19 4.88
N ASP A 38 2.37 -4.21 3.59
CA ASP A 38 1.34 -4.42 2.56
C ASP A 38 0.66 -5.80 2.70
N ILE A 39 1.39 -6.84 3.13
CA ILE A 39 0.82 -8.16 3.45
C ILE A 39 -0.11 -8.06 4.67
N CYS A 40 0.28 -7.29 5.70
CA CYS A 40 -0.58 -7.02 6.84
C CYS A 40 -1.89 -6.33 6.41
N LEU A 41 -1.80 -5.30 5.56
CA LEU A 41 -2.98 -4.59 5.04
C LEU A 41 -3.86 -5.48 4.17
N LEU A 42 -3.26 -6.29 3.29
CA LEU A 42 -3.97 -7.30 2.51
C LEU A 42 -4.76 -8.24 3.42
N THR A 43 -4.13 -8.72 4.50
CA THR A 43 -4.78 -9.61 5.47
C THR A 43 -5.97 -8.94 6.15
N VAL A 44 -5.83 -7.66 6.54
CA VAL A 44 -6.95 -6.85 7.07
C VAL A 44 -8.10 -6.77 6.07
N VAL A 45 -7.79 -6.54 4.79
CA VAL A 45 -8.80 -6.49 3.73
C VAL A 45 -9.52 -7.82 3.58
N LEU A 46 -8.83 -8.95 3.65
CA LEU A 46 -9.44 -10.28 3.58
C LEU A 46 -10.34 -10.59 4.79
N ILE A 47 -9.93 -10.18 6.00
CA ILE A 47 -10.76 -10.29 7.19
C ILE A 47 -12.04 -9.46 7.01
N GLY A 48 -11.92 -8.21 6.57
CA GLY A 48 -13.09 -7.35 6.32
C GLY A 48 -14.02 -7.89 5.24
N ALA A 49 -13.46 -8.44 4.16
CA ALA A 49 -14.25 -9.09 3.11
C ALA A 49 -15.01 -10.32 3.63
N THR A 50 -14.47 -11.02 4.64
CA THR A 50 -15.16 -12.14 5.31
C THR A 50 -16.28 -11.64 6.21
N VAL A 51 -16.06 -10.52 6.92
CA VAL A 51 -17.10 -9.89 7.75
C VAL A 51 -18.27 -9.39 6.89
N ILE A 52 -18.00 -8.74 5.75
CA ILE A 52 -19.03 -8.25 4.83
C ILE A 52 -19.87 -9.41 4.26
N GLN A 53 -19.28 -10.59 4.04
CA GLN A 53 -20.02 -11.76 3.55
C GLN A 53 -21.08 -12.28 4.54
N ARG A 54 -21.00 -11.87 5.81
CA ARG A 54 -22.03 -12.18 6.81
C ARG A 54 -23.21 -11.21 6.76
N GLU A 55 -23.29 -10.38 5.72
CA GLU A 55 -24.35 -9.39 5.48
C GLU A 55 -24.49 -8.37 6.62
N VAL A 56 -23.39 -8.07 7.31
CA VAL A 56 -23.41 -7.02 8.34
C VAL A 56 -23.51 -5.65 7.66
N PRO A 57 -24.47 -4.80 8.06
CA PRO A 57 -24.60 -3.46 7.49
C PRO A 57 -23.37 -2.60 7.77
N ILE A 58 -22.79 -2.06 6.71
CA ILE A 58 -21.82 -0.96 6.78
C ILE A 58 -22.55 0.29 7.32
N PRO A 59 -21.89 1.17 8.09
CA PRO A 59 -22.50 2.40 8.57
C PRO A 59 -23.18 3.20 7.46
N SER A 60 -24.39 3.69 7.69
CA SER A 60 -25.24 4.32 6.66
C SER A 60 -24.62 5.54 5.99
N TRP A 61 -23.71 6.25 6.68
CA TRP A 61 -22.97 7.39 6.12
C TRP A 61 -21.91 6.98 5.10
N PHE A 62 -21.47 5.72 5.11
CA PHE A 62 -20.53 5.14 4.14
C PHE A 62 -21.20 4.11 3.20
N ALA A 63 -22.38 3.64 3.59
CA ALA A 63 -23.20 2.76 2.77
C ALA A 63 -23.85 3.56 1.63
N GLY A 64 -23.46 3.27 0.40
CA GLY A 64 -24.05 3.89 -0.79
C GLY A 64 -23.03 4.14 -1.88
N MET A 65 -23.52 4.20 -3.12
CA MET A 65 -22.68 4.40 -4.29
C MET A 65 -21.93 5.75 -4.25
N TRP A 66 -22.63 6.85 -3.93
CA TRP A 66 -22.03 8.18 -3.95
C TRP A 66 -20.93 8.40 -2.89
N PRO A 67 -21.13 8.07 -1.60
CA PRO A 67 -20.06 8.15 -0.61
C PRO A 67 -18.82 7.35 -1.02
N GLN A 68 -19.00 6.14 -1.57
CA GLN A 68 -17.88 5.30 -2.02
C GLN A 68 -17.16 5.87 -3.24
N ILE A 69 -17.88 6.42 -4.22
CA ILE A 69 -17.27 7.10 -5.38
C ILE A 69 -16.45 8.32 -4.93
N ILE A 70 -17.01 9.16 -4.05
CA ILE A 70 -16.33 10.35 -3.54
C ILE A 70 -15.06 9.95 -2.78
N TRP A 71 -15.16 8.94 -1.90
CA TRP A 71 -14.02 8.43 -1.16
C TRP A 71 -12.94 7.87 -2.08
N PHE A 72 -13.32 7.06 -3.06
CA PHE A 72 -12.39 6.49 -4.03
C PHE A 72 -11.69 7.57 -4.86
N ALA A 73 -12.42 8.59 -5.32
CA ALA A 73 -11.84 9.74 -6.04
C ALA A 73 -10.83 10.50 -5.16
N ALA A 74 -11.12 10.69 -3.87
CA ALA A 74 -10.18 11.29 -2.93
C ALA A 74 -8.92 10.43 -2.74
N CYS A 75 -9.04 9.10 -2.64
CA CYS A 75 -7.89 8.20 -2.56
C CYS A 75 -7.00 8.24 -3.81
N ILE A 76 -7.60 8.34 -5.00
CA ILE A 76 -6.86 8.54 -6.26
C ILE A 76 -6.13 9.89 -6.25
N ALA A 77 -6.80 10.97 -5.83
CA ALA A 77 -6.19 12.29 -5.76
C ALA A 77 -4.97 12.30 -4.82
N VAL A 78 -5.02 11.58 -3.69
CA VAL A 78 -3.86 11.39 -2.80
C VAL A 78 -2.73 10.65 -3.51
N GLY A 79 -3.01 9.55 -4.21
CA GLY A 79 -1.97 8.81 -4.96
C GLY A 79 -1.30 9.67 -6.04
N VAL A 80 -2.10 10.44 -6.79
CA VAL A 80 -1.60 11.41 -7.78
C VAL A 80 -0.74 12.48 -7.12
N PHE A 81 -1.20 13.07 -6.01
CA PHE A 81 -0.43 14.07 -5.26
C PHE A 81 0.91 13.49 -4.78
N LEU A 82 0.92 12.26 -4.26
CA LEU A 82 2.15 11.60 -3.79
C LEU A 82 3.18 11.48 -4.91
N VAL A 83 2.77 11.07 -6.10
CA VAL A 83 3.65 10.90 -7.26
C VAL A 83 4.09 12.22 -7.90
N THR A 84 3.21 13.22 -7.92
CA THR A 84 3.47 14.48 -8.63
C THR A 84 4.17 15.54 -7.79
N VAL A 85 3.87 15.58 -6.49
CA VAL A 85 4.32 16.67 -5.60
C VAL A 85 5.24 16.16 -4.51
N ALA A 86 4.86 15.08 -3.80
CA ALA A 86 5.61 14.63 -2.63
C ALA A 86 6.88 13.84 -3.00
N THR A 87 6.85 13.12 -4.11
CA THR A 87 7.97 12.28 -4.58
C THR A 87 8.28 12.52 -6.07
N PRO A 88 8.66 13.77 -6.45
CA PRO A 88 8.89 14.12 -7.83
C PRO A 88 10.13 13.41 -8.40
N TRP A 89 10.29 13.46 -9.72
CA TRP A 89 11.44 12.86 -10.40
C TRP A 89 12.72 13.59 -10.03
N PRO A 90 13.89 12.92 -9.88
CA PRO A 90 14.15 11.47 -9.96
C PRO A 90 14.04 10.72 -8.61
N ILE A 91 13.46 11.35 -7.58
CA ILE A 91 13.45 10.83 -6.20
C ILE A 91 12.66 9.51 -6.10
N ALA A 92 11.52 9.41 -6.81
CA ALA A 92 10.77 8.16 -6.93
C ALA A 92 11.01 7.49 -8.28
N THR A 93 11.50 6.25 -8.23
CA THR A 93 11.63 5.37 -9.40
C THR A 93 10.26 4.98 -9.94
N TRP A 94 10.19 4.49 -11.18
CA TRP A 94 8.93 4.01 -11.77
C TRP A 94 8.15 3.02 -10.90
N PRO A 95 8.79 2.00 -10.29
CA PRO A 95 8.15 1.13 -9.32
C PRO A 95 7.51 1.86 -8.14
N ASP A 96 8.22 2.83 -7.54
CA ASP A 96 7.71 3.62 -6.41
C ASP A 96 6.52 4.50 -6.83
N ARG A 97 6.58 5.06 -8.04
CA ARG A 97 5.48 5.85 -8.61
C ARG A 97 4.23 5.00 -8.84
N TYR A 98 4.39 3.80 -9.39
CA TYR A 98 3.27 2.87 -9.55
C TYR A 98 2.68 2.52 -8.18
N HIS A 99 3.53 2.16 -7.21
CA HIS A 99 3.08 1.82 -5.86
C HIS A 99 2.30 2.97 -5.22
N ASN A 100 2.82 4.20 -5.28
CA ASN A 100 2.16 5.39 -4.74
C ASN A 100 0.86 5.76 -5.47
N ALA A 101 0.81 5.62 -6.80
CA ALA A 101 -0.40 5.97 -7.57
C ALA A 101 -1.51 4.91 -7.49
N VAL A 102 -1.14 3.63 -7.42
CA VAL A 102 -2.10 2.52 -7.55
C VAL A 102 -2.25 1.78 -6.23
N THR A 103 -1.17 1.22 -5.69
CA THR A 103 -1.21 0.38 -4.48
C THR A 103 -1.65 1.17 -3.26
N VAL A 104 -1.07 2.35 -3.02
CA VAL A 104 -1.44 3.22 -1.91
C VAL A 104 -2.89 3.69 -2.04
N SER A 105 -3.33 4.13 -3.22
CA SER A 105 -4.73 4.53 -3.44
C SER A 105 -5.71 3.40 -3.19
N LEU A 106 -5.39 2.16 -3.61
CA LEU A 106 -6.20 0.99 -3.33
C LEU A 106 -6.28 0.69 -1.83
N PHE A 107 -5.17 0.72 -1.10
CA PHE A 107 -5.18 0.50 0.34
C PHE A 107 -5.87 1.63 1.11
N LEU A 108 -5.70 2.89 0.71
CA LEU A 108 -6.42 4.02 1.30
C LEU A 108 -7.94 3.92 1.11
N PHE A 109 -8.39 3.29 0.02
CA PHE A 109 -9.80 3.02 -0.18
C PHE A 109 -10.26 1.81 0.65
N LEU A 110 -9.58 0.66 0.49
CA LEU A 110 -10.03 -0.62 1.02
C LEU A 110 -9.81 -0.74 2.53
N VAL A 111 -8.67 -0.33 3.08
CA VAL A 111 -8.36 -0.56 4.50
C VAL A 111 -9.35 0.16 5.42
N PRO A 112 -9.71 1.45 5.23
CA PRO A 112 -10.70 2.10 6.07
C PRO A 112 -12.09 1.46 5.94
N LEU A 113 -12.52 1.10 4.73
CA LEU A 113 -13.79 0.42 4.50
C LEU A 113 -13.83 -0.94 5.23
N MET A 114 -12.76 -1.72 5.11
CA MET A 114 -12.66 -3.05 5.74
C MET A 114 -12.51 -2.93 7.25
N ALA A 115 -11.76 -1.96 7.75
CA ALA A 115 -11.66 -1.67 9.17
C ALA A 115 -13.03 -1.29 9.75
N LEU A 116 -13.81 -0.45 9.07
CA LEU A 116 -15.19 -0.15 9.47
C LEU A 116 -16.05 -1.41 9.47
N ALA A 117 -16.01 -2.22 8.42
CA ALA A 117 -16.76 -3.48 8.41
C ALA A 117 -16.41 -4.38 9.60
N ILE A 118 -15.12 -4.52 9.93
CA ILE A 118 -14.64 -5.30 11.07
C ILE A 118 -15.08 -4.69 12.40
N LEU A 119 -15.03 -3.36 12.56
CA LEU A 119 -15.43 -2.71 13.81
C LEU A 119 -16.93 -2.86 14.09
N TYR A 120 -17.77 -2.81 13.05
CA TYR A 120 -19.23 -2.90 13.20
C TYR A 120 -19.78 -4.33 13.12
N GLY A 121 -19.06 -5.26 12.48
CA GLY A 121 -19.54 -6.62 12.23
C GLY A 121 -18.59 -7.76 12.55
N GLY A 122 -17.35 -7.45 12.92
CA GLY A 122 -16.34 -8.43 13.26
C GLY A 122 -16.55 -8.99 14.66
N ASN A 123 -16.12 -10.24 14.85
CA ASN A 123 -15.98 -10.80 16.20
C ASN A 123 -14.71 -10.26 16.88
N ARG A 124 -14.58 -10.54 18.19
CA ARG A 124 -13.43 -10.05 18.98
C ARG A 124 -12.07 -10.42 18.37
N THR A 125 -11.94 -11.66 17.89
CA THR A 125 -10.68 -12.14 17.29
C THR A 125 -10.35 -11.39 16.01
N GLU A 126 -11.32 -11.20 15.11
CA GLU A 126 -11.15 -10.47 13.85
C GLU A 126 -10.73 -9.03 14.10
N THR A 127 -11.40 -8.36 15.04
CA THR A 127 -11.09 -6.98 15.42
C THR A 127 -9.72 -6.86 16.05
N THR A 128 -9.38 -7.73 17.01
CA THR A 128 -8.05 -7.72 17.65
C THR A 128 -6.94 -7.98 16.64
N VAL A 129 -7.09 -8.99 15.77
CA VAL A 129 -6.09 -9.31 14.75
C VAL A 129 -5.94 -8.16 13.76
N ALA A 130 -7.04 -7.57 13.28
CA ALA A 130 -6.98 -6.44 12.36
C ALA A 130 -6.28 -5.22 12.98
N LEU A 131 -6.60 -4.87 14.22
CA LEU A 131 -5.95 -3.77 14.93
C LEU A 131 -4.45 -4.02 15.13
N LEU A 132 -4.05 -5.25 15.48
CA LEU A 132 -2.63 -5.61 15.61
C LEU A 132 -1.90 -5.50 14.26
N LEU A 133 -2.50 -5.97 13.17
CA LEU A 133 -1.91 -5.87 11.83
C LEU A 133 -1.76 -4.42 11.36
N ILE A 134 -2.76 -3.57 11.61
CA ILE A 134 -2.69 -2.13 11.33
C ILE A 134 -1.60 -1.47 12.19
N ALA A 135 -1.50 -1.83 13.47
CA ALA A 135 -0.48 -1.31 14.37
C ALA A 135 0.94 -1.74 13.94
N ILE A 136 1.11 -3.00 13.52
CA ILE A 136 2.38 -3.50 12.95
C ILE A 136 2.73 -2.70 11.69
N TRP A 137 1.80 -2.55 10.75
CA TRP A 137 2.02 -1.74 9.55
C TRP A 137 2.44 -0.30 9.91
N GLY A 138 1.71 0.38 10.80
CA GLY A 138 2.02 1.73 11.23
C GLY A 138 3.40 1.83 11.92
N GLY A 139 3.74 0.84 12.74
CA GLY A 139 5.06 0.72 13.36
C GLY A 139 6.18 0.58 12.34
N LEU A 140 5.98 -0.25 11.29
CA LEU A 140 6.94 -0.40 10.19
C LEU A 140 7.09 0.87 9.39
N VAL A 141 6.02 1.61 9.11
CA VAL A 141 6.08 2.91 8.42
C VAL A 141 6.94 3.89 9.23
N VAL A 142 6.68 4.03 10.53
CA VAL A 142 7.47 4.92 11.41
C VAL A 142 8.94 4.47 11.46
N TYR A 143 9.19 3.16 11.55
CA TYR A 143 10.53 2.60 11.52
C TYR A 143 11.25 2.92 10.20
N ASP A 144 10.58 2.75 9.06
CA ASP A 144 11.17 3.02 7.74
C ASP A 144 11.49 4.50 7.56
N PHE A 145 10.63 5.41 8.01
CA PHE A 145 10.91 6.85 8.00
C PHE A 145 12.13 7.20 8.87
N LYS A 146 12.23 6.64 10.08
CA LYS A 146 13.35 6.91 10.99
C LYS A 146 14.70 6.39 10.49
N ASN A 147 14.68 5.39 9.61
CA ASN A 147 15.89 4.73 9.11
C ASN A 147 16.16 5.04 7.62
N ASP A 148 15.60 6.13 7.10
CA ASP A 148 15.74 6.58 5.71
C ASP A 148 15.41 5.47 4.67
N ARG A 149 14.49 4.54 5.00
CA ARG A 149 14.16 3.40 4.13
C ARG A 149 13.14 3.76 3.06
N MET A 150 12.49 4.92 3.19
CA MET A 150 11.52 5.45 2.24
C MET A 150 12.17 6.11 1.02
N ASP A 151 13.43 6.55 1.13
CA ASP A 151 14.23 7.08 0.02
C ASP A 151 15.21 6.00 -0.47
N GLN A 152 14.74 5.17 -1.40
CA GLN A 152 15.54 4.05 -1.90
C GLN A 152 16.79 4.50 -2.66
N PRO A 153 16.74 5.49 -3.59
CA PRO A 153 17.93 5.92 -4.30
C PRO A 153 19.03 6.45 -3.38
N ALA A 154 18.70 7.36 -2.46
CA ALA A 154 19.71 7.93 -1.55
C ALA A 154 20.31 6.86 -0.63
N ARG A 155 19.52 5.87 -0.23
CA ARG A 155 20.00 4.78 0.60
C ARG A 155 20.90 3.80 -0.14
N LEU A 156 20.56 3.44 -1.38
CA LEU A 156 21.39 2.57 -2.23
C LEU A 156 22.75 3.19 -2.52
N GLU A 157 22.78 4.49 -2.81
CA GLU A 157 24.02 5.23 -2.99
C GLU A 157 24.87 5.21 -1.70
N ARG A 158 24.24 5.45 -0.53
CA ARG A 158 24.93 5.45 0.77
C ARG A 158 25.49 4.09 1.17
N LEU A 159 24.76 2.99 0.91
CA LEU A 159 25.13 1.65 1.38
C LEU A 159 26.03 0.89 0.40
N PHE A 160 25.83 1.09 -0.90
CA PHE A 160 26.46 0.28 -1.95
C PHE A 160 27.20 1.10 -2.99
N GLY A 161 27.15 2.44 -2.94
CA GLY A 161 27.77 3.32 -3.94
C GLY A 161 27.03 3.35 -5.28
N LEU A 162 25.84 2.76 -5.36
CA LEU A 162 25.05 2.69 -6.60
C LEU A 162 24.33 4.01 -6.88
N LYS A 163 24.49 4.53 -8.09
CA LYS A 163 23.83 5.77 -8.53
C LYS A 163 22.70 5.48 -9.49
N LEU A 164 21.60 6.20 -9.35
CA LEU A 164 20.49 6.15 -10.30
C LEU A 164 20.82 7.01 -11.53
N VAL A 165 21.13 6.35 -12.65
CA VAL A 165 21.41 6.96 -13.94
C VAL A 165 20.42 6.42 -14.96
N ASN A 166 19.65 7.28 -15.62
CA ASN A 166 18.64 6.88 -16.62
C ASN A 166 17.74 5.70 -16.17
N ASP A 167 17.22 5.77 -14.93
CA ASP A 167 16.36 4.76 -14.30
C ASP A 167 17.01 3.44 -13.91
N ARG A 168 18.33 3.33 -14.05
CA ARG A 168 19.11 2.15 -13.67
C ARG A 168 20.10 2.49 -12.59
N PHE A 169 20.29 1.55 -11.67
CA PHE A 169 21.34 1.65 -10.66
C PHE A 169 22.64 1.11 -11.24
N GLU A 170 23.65 1.96 -11.32
CA GLU A 170 24.96 1.65 -11.88
C GLU A 170 26.05 1.87 -10.83
N ASN A 171 27.11 1.06 -10.87
CA ASN A 171 28.35 1.39 -10.17
C ASN A 171 29.06 2.49 -10.97
N PRO A 172 29.53 3.56 -10.32
CA PRO A 172 30.25 4.64 -10.99
C PRO A 172 31.56 4.17 -11.65
#